data_AF-A0A7S2JW35-F1
#
_entry.id   AF-A0A7S2JW35-F1
#
_cell.length_a   1.000
_cell.length_b   1.000
_cell.length_c   1.000
_cell.angle_alpha   90.00
_cell.angle_beta   90.00
_cell.angle_gamma   90.00
#
_symmetry.space_group_name_H-M   'P 1'
#
loop_
_entity.id
_entity.type
_entity.pdbx_description
1 polymer ?
#
loop_
_entity_poly.entity_id
_entity_poly.type
_entity_poly.pdbx_seq_one_letter_code
_entity_poly.pdbx_strand_id
1 'polypeptide(L)'
;EGYDLWVDGCYLPCPVGEYRYGTQCQRCTDNCDRCVGTMRHECTECSRNFRFDFRGVCVRQCDEGYTASLAGDRCIDCDAYCKTCIAEYRTSCLSCFDGYTLRILDANTSTGECMQSCDRGFFRDAANDMRCLQCAEFCLDCDSLETCFECQADATL
;
A
#
# COMPACT_ATOMS: atom_id res chain seq x y z
N GLU A 1 -2.54 35.22 25.38
CA GLU A 1 -2.26 33.90 24.76
C GLU A 1 -3.09 33.79 23.48
N GLY A 2 -2.54 33.28 22.38
CA GLY A 2 -3.25 33.19 21.09
C GLY A 2 -2.66 34.01 19.94
N TYR A 3 -1.40 34.45 20.04
CA TYR A 3 -0.67 35.08 18.93
C TYR A 3 0.55 34.22 18.59
N ASP A 4 0.80 34.02 17.32
CA ASP A 4 2.01 33.37 16.81
C ASP A 4 3.08 34.43 16.53
N LEU A 5 4.33 34.13 16.91
CA LEU A 5 5.48 34.99 16.65
C LEU A 5 5.97 34.77 15.21
N TRP A 6 6.03 35.87 14.44
CA TRP A 6 6.55 35.90 13.08
C TRP A 6 7.68 36.95 12.96
N VAL A 7 8.35 36.96 11.81
CA VAL A 7 9.55 37.78 11.57
C VAL A 7 9.30 39.28 11.82
N ASP A 8 8.08 39.76 11.61
CA ASP A 8 7.68 41.17 11.70
C ASP A 8 6.74 41.50 12.87
N GLY A 9 6.36 40.52 13.70
CA GLY A 9 5.54 40.78 14.89
C GLY A 9 4.74 39.58 15.39
N CYS A 10 3.84 39.84 16.33
CA CYS A 10 2.91 38.86 16.88
C CYS A 10 1.54 39.02 16.23
N TYR A 11 1.01 37.97 15.63
CA TYR A 11 -0.28 38.02 14.95
C TYR A 11 -1.21 36.88 15.37
N LEU A 12 -2.51 37.09 15.20
CA LEU A 12 -3.48 36.02 15.37
C LEU A 12 -3.20 34.90 14.35
N PRO A 13 -3.34 33.62 14.77
CA PRO A 13 -3.22 32.49 13.87
C PRO A 13 -4.30 32.56 12.79
N CYS A 14 -3.96 32.12 11.59
CA CYS A 14 -4.94 31.95 10.54
C CYS A 14 -5.92 30.81 10.90
N PRO A 15 -7.18 30.89 10.45
CA PRO A 15 -8.13 29.81 10.66
C PRO A 15 -7.67 28.53 9.95
N VAL A 16 -8.21 27.38 10.37
CA VAL A 16 -7.95 26.08 9.73
C VAL A 16 -8.27 26.16 8.23
N GLY A 17 -7.39 25.59 7.41
CA GLY A 17 -7.45 25.67 5.95
C GLY A 17 -6.81 26.94 5.37
N GLU A 18 -6.17 27.77 6.19
CA GLU A 18 -5.42 28.96 5.76
C GLU A 18 -4.02 29.02 6.37
N TYR A 19 -3.10 29.67 5.67
CA TYR A 19 -1.73 29.94 6.12
C TYR A 19 -1.41 31.43 6.00
N ARG A 20 -0.41 31.88 6.77
CA ARG A 20 0.02 33.28 6.74
C ARG A 20 0.87 33.57 5.51
N TYR A 21 0.43 34.57 4.73
CA TYR A 21 1.19 35.16 3.64
C TYR A 21 1.32 36.68 3.87
N GLY A 22 2.47 37.09 4.42
CA GLY A 22 2.68 38.46 4.89
C GLY A 22 1.72 38.79 6.05
N THR A 23 0.84 39.77 5.86
CA THR A 23 -0.17 40.18 6.85
C THR A 23 -1.55 39.57 6.62
N GLN A 24 -1.71 38.78 5.56
CA GLN A 24 -2.99 38.17 5.18
C GLN A 24 -2.98 36.66 5.41
N CYS A 25 -4.16 36.09 5.59
CA CYS A 25 -4.35 34.65 5.54
C CYS A 25 -4.77 34.24 4.12
N GLN A 26 -4.10 33.23 3.58
CA GLN A 26 -4.40 32.66 2.27
C GLN A 26 -4.83 31.21 2.42
N ARG A 27 -5.72 30.76 1.56
CA ARG A 27 -6.22 29.38 1.60
C ARG A 27 -5.15 28.38 1.21
N CYS A 28 -5.14 27.27 1.93
CA CYS A 28 -4.44 26.07 1.57
C CYS A 28 -5.05 25.42 0.32
N THR A 29 -4.33 24.45 -0.25
CA THR A 29 -4.86 23.55 -1.28
C THR A 29 -6.07 22.76 -0.76
N ASP A 30 -6.85 22.18 -1.68
CA ASP A 30 -7.96 21.29 -1.34
C ASP A 30 -7.52 20.14 -0.41
N ASN A 31 -8.39 19.80 0.54
CA ASN A 31 -8.24 18.70 1.51
C ASN A 31 -7.06 18.86 2.48
N CYS A 32 -6.65 20.10 2.72
CA CYS A 32 -5.55 20.46 3.61
C CYS A 32 -6.03 21.40 4.73
N ASP A 33 -5.91 20.95 5.97
CA ASP A 33 -6.30 21.71 7.17
C ASP A 33 -5.17 22.64 7.65
N ARG A 34 -3.89 22.29 7.38
CA ARG A 34 -2.73 23.16 7.61
C ARG A 34 -1.71 23.06 6.49
N CYS A 35 -1.18 24.20 6.06
CA CYS A 35 -0.16 24.28 5.02
C CYS A 35 0.84 25.40 5.30
N VAL A 36 1.96 25.38 4.59
CA VAL A 36 2.97 26.47 4.59
C VAL A 36 2.97 27.27 3.29
N GLY A 37 2.09 26.92 2.36
CA GLY A 37 1.99 27.53 1.04
C GLY A 37 0.80 26.99 0.26
N THR A 38 0.74 27.34 -1.03
CA THR A 38 -0.41 27.02 -1.91
C THR A 38 -0.20 25.75 -2.73
N MET A 39 1.01 25.20 -2.77
CA MET A 39 1.30 24.00 -3.51
C MET A 39 0.78 22.75 -2.80
N ARG A 40 0.39 21.73 -3.57
CA ARG A 40 -0.20 20.50 -3.02
C ARG A 40 0.69 19.77 -1.98
N HIS A 41 2.00 19.84 -2.16
CA HIS A 41 3.00 19.21 -1.30
C HIS A 41 3.45 20.10 -0.12
N GLU A 42 2.96 21.35 -0.05
CA GLU A 42 3.17 22.25 1.09
C GLU A 42 2.11 22.07 2.18
N CYS A 43 1.24 21.06 2.02
CA CYS A 43 0.30 20.65 3.05
C CYS A 43 1.04 19.94 4.20
N THR A 44 0.75 20.32 5.42
CA THR A 44 1.35 19.75 6.65
C THR A 44 0.32 18.99 7.48
N GLU A 45 -0.98 19.19 7.26
CA GLU A 45 -2.05 18.42 7.89
C GLU A 45 -3.22 18.24 6.91
N CYS A 46 -3.56 16.98 6.60
CA CYS A 46 -4.70 16.68 5.75
C CYS A 46 -6.03 16.83 6.49
N SER A 47 -7.07 17.23 5.76
CA SER A 47 -8.43 17.26 6.28
C SER A 47 -8.91 15.88 6.72
N ARG A 48 -9.91 15.84 7.61
CA ARG A 48 -10.52 14.59 8.09
C ARG A 48 -10.86 13.64 6.93
N ASN A 49 -10.49 12.36 7.07
CA ASN A 49 -10.62 11.27 6.09
C ASN A 49 -9.65 11.32 4.90
N PHE A 50 -8.78 12.32 4.83
CA PHE A 50 -7.66 12.37 3.89
C PHE A 50 -6.37 11.98 4.59
N ARG A 51 -5.40 11.55 3.78
CA ARG A 51 -4.10 11.05 4.22
C ARG A 51 -3.03 11.47 3.23
N PHE A 52 -1.80 11.57 3.68
CA PHE A 52 -0.68 11.87 2.80
C PHE A 52 -0.34 10.68 1.89
N ASP A 53 -0.30 10.90 0.59
CA ASP A 53 0.33 9.97 -0.34
C ASP A 53 1.87 10.04 -0.24
N PHE A 54 2.56 9.23 -1.05
CA PHE A 54 4.02 9.21 -1.09
C PHE A 54 4.65 10.53 -1.60
N ARG A 55 3.87 11.39 -2.26
CA ARG A 55 4.30 12.70 -2.78
C ARG A 55 4.02 13.83 -1.77
N GLY A 56 3.45 13.52 -0.61
CA GLY A 56 3.05 14.51 0.39
C GLY A 56 1.76 15.26 0.03
N VAL A 57 0.91 14.68 -0.83
CA VAL A 57 -0.39 15.25 -1.22
C VAL A 57 -1.51 14.53 -0.48
N CYS A 58 -2.52 15.28 -0.05
CA CYS A 58 -3.70 14.72 0.62
C CYS A 58 -4.62 14.00 -0.36
N VAL A 59 -4.76 12.69 -0.18
CA VAL A 59 -5.63 11.81 -0.97
C VAL A 59 -6.65 11.12 -0.07
N ARG A 60 -7.80 10.74 -0.64
CA ARG A 60 -8.84 10.02 0.12
C ARG A 60 -8.56 8.53 0.20
N GLN A 61 -8.10 7.96 -0.90
CA GLN A 61 -7.71 6.55 -1.05
C GLN A 61 -6.26 6.49 -1.49
N CYS A 62 -5.54 5.47 -1.03
CA CYS A 62 -4.18 5.21 -1.50
C CYS A 62 -4.22 4.61 -2.90
N ASP A 63 -3.24 4.97 -3.72
CA ASP A 63 -3.03 4.37 -5.04
C ASP A 63 -2.69 2.88 -4.92
N GLU A 64 -2.83 2.13 -6.01
CA GLU A 64 -2.43 0.72 -6.06
C GLU A 64 -0.96 0.53 -5.66
N GLY A 65 -0.67 -0.53 -4.91
CA GLY A 65 0.65 -0.75 -4.31
C GLY A 65 0.87 -0.02 -3.00
N TYR A 66 -0.13 0.72 -2.51
CA TYR A 66 -0.11 1.37 -1.21
C TYR A 66 -1.37 1.04 -0.41
N THR A 67 -1.25 1.06 0.91
CA THR A 67 -2.37 0.90 1.85
C THR A 67 -2.34 2.00 2.89
N ALA A 68 -3.45 2.20 3.59
CA ALA A 68 -3.50 3.15 4.69
C ALA A 68 -2.62 2.67 5.85
N SER A 69 -1.86 3.58 6.47
CA SER A 69 -1.22 3.32 7.76
C SER A 69 -2.25 2.92 8.81
N LEU A 70 -1.81 2.24 9.88
CA LEU A 70 -2.69 1.92 11.01
C LEU A 70 -3.30 3.17 11.67
N ALA A 71 -2.58 4.29 11.65
CA ALA A 71 -3.09 5.59 12.10
C ALA A 71 -4.05 6.24 11.09
N GLY A 72 -4.07 5.78 9.84
CA GLY A 72 -4.93 6.27 8.77
C GLY A 72 -4.52 7.63 8.18
N ASP A 73 -3.37 8.17 8.57
CA ASP A 73 -2.87 9.50 8.24
C ASP A 73 -1.95 9.53 7.02
N ARG A 74 -1.45 8.37 6.59
CA ARG A 74 -0.50 8.22 5.47
C ARG A 74 -0.82 6.99 4.64
N CYS A 75 -0.41 7.02 3.39
CA CYS A 75 -0.27 5.85 2.54
C CYS A 75 1.13 5.25 2.73
N ILE A 76 1.17 3.97 3.02
CA ILE A 76 2.40 3.18 3.17
C ILE A 76 2.47 2.16 2.04
N ASP A 77 3.68 1.86 1.58
CA ASP A 77 3.97 0.94 0.51
C ASP A 77 3.61 -0.51 0.89
N CYS A 78 3.10 -1.27 -0.06
CA CYS A 78 3.04 -2.72 0.02
C CYS A 78 4.36 -3.33 -0.46
N ASP A 79 4.56 -4.64 -0.22
CA ASP A 79 5.72 -5.35 -0.73
C ASP A 79 5.75 -5.41 -2.27
N ALA A 80 6.91 -5.78 -2.84
CA ALA A 80 7.12 -5.80 -4.27
C ALA A 80 6.02 -6.58 -5.03
N TYR A 81 5.55 -5.99 -6.13
CA TYR A 81 4.50 -6.56 -7.00
C TYR A 81 3.12 -6.74 -6.35
N CYS A 82 2.98 -6.36 -5.08
CA CYS A 82 1.74 -6.41 -4.36
C CYS A 82 0.88 -5.18 -4.68
N LYS A 83 -0.33 -5.42 -5.17
CA LYS A 83 -1.31 -4.37 -5.51
C LYS A 83 -2.09 -3.91 -4.28
N THR A 84 -2.43 -4.83 -3.37
CA THR A 84 -3.07 -4.51 -2.08
C THR A 84 -2.52 -5.39 -0.97
N CYS A 85 -2.26 -4.81 0.20
CA CYS A 85 -1.71 -5.52 1.36
C CYS A 85 -2.41 -5.10 2.67
N ILE A 86 -2.17 -5.89 3.72
CA ILE A 86 -2.61 -5.56 5.08
C ILE A 86 -1.67 -4.49 5.66
N ALA A 87 -2.23 -3.44 6.25
CA ALA A 87 -1.46 -2.32 6.82
C ALA A 87 -0.46 -2.75 7.90
N GLU A 88 -0.85 -3.69 8.76
CA GLU A 88 0.01 -4.24 9.82
C GLU A 88 1.15 -5.10 9.27
N TYR A 89 0.89 -5.81 8.18
CA TYR A 89 1.80 -6.77 7.56
C TYR A 89 1.94 -6.45 6.07
N ARG A 90 2.82 -5.50 5.74
CA ARG A 90 3.03 -5.03 4.35
C ARG A 90 3.44 -6.15 3.38
N THR A 91 4.02 -7.23 3.90
CA THR A 91 4.38 -8.46 3.19
C THR A 91 3.21 -9.43 3.00
N SER A 92 2.12 -9.25 3.75
CA SER A 92 0.89 -10.03 3.58
C SER A 92 0.06 -9.42 2.46
N CYS A 93 0.40 -9.81 1.23
CA CYS A 93 -0.28 -9.36 0.05
C CYS A 93 -1.64 -10.04 -0.14
N LEU A 94 -2.65 -9.27 -0.50
CA LEU A 94 -4.01 -9.72 -0.79
C LEU A 94 -4.26 -9.87 -2.30
N SER A 95 -3.58 -9.08 -3.12
CA SER A 95 -3.66 -9.17 -4.59
C SER A 95 -2.39 -8.66 -5.25
N CYS A 96 -2.04 -9.21 -6.41
CA CYS A 96 -0.86 -8.80 -7.16
C CYS A 96 -1.22 -7.87 -8.32
N PHE A 97 -0.22 -7.15 -8.83
CA PHE A 97 -0.36 -6.45 -10.10
C PHE A 97 -0.53 -7.42 -11.27
N ASP A 98 -1.07 -6.93 -12.37
CA ASP A 98 -1.25 -7.72 -13.59
C ASP A 98 0.07 -8.36 -14.05
N GLY A 99 0.03 -9.64 -14.40
CA GLY A 99 1.20 -10.44 -14.78
C GLY A 99 1.89 -11.16 -13.62
N TYR A 100 1.53 -10.86 -12.37
CA TYR A 100 2.06 -11.53 -11.17
C TYR A 100 1.04 -12.48 -10.55
N THR A 101 1.53 -13.39 -9.72
CA THR A 101 0.73 -14.45 -9.09
C THR A 101 0.99 -14.46 -7.59
N LEU A 102 -0.09 -14.48 -6.83
CA LEU A 102 -0.14 -14.60 -5.39
C LEU A 102 0.09 -16.05 -4.97
N ARG A 103 1.19 -16.30 -4.29
CA ARG A 103 1.39 -17.53 -3.54
C ARG A 103 0.82 -17.34 -2.15
N ILE A 104 -0.33 -17.97 -1.86
CA ILE A 104 -0.96 -17.88 -0.54
C ILE A 104 -0.06 -18.56 0.49
N LEU A 105 0.34 -17.80 1.51
CA LEU A 105 1.16 -18.25 2.64
C LEU A 105 0.32 -18.47 3.89
N ASP A 106 -0.74 -17.68 4.07
CA ASP A 106 -1.68 -17.82 5.16
C ASP A 106 -3.09 -18.04 4.59
N ALA A 107 -3.55 -19.30 4.69
CA ALA A 107 -4.87 -19.70 4.23
C ALA A 107 -6.01 -19.02 5.01
N ASN A 108 -5.79 -18.60 6.26
CA ASN A 108 -6.84 -17.97 7.07
C ASN A 108 -7.13 -16.55 6.59
N THR A 109 -6.08 -15.79 6.27
CA THR A 109 -6.19 -14.42 5.76
C THR A 109 -6.22 -14.37 4.23
N SER A 110 -5.97 -15.50 3.55
CA SER A 110 -5.75 -15.58 2.11
C SER A 110 -4.67 -14.61 1.62
N THR A 111 -3.64 -14.41 2.45
CA THR A 111 -2.51 -13.53 2.13
C THR A 111 -1.26 -14.30 1.76
N GLY A 112 -0.35 -13.65 1.06
CA GLY A 112 0.97 -14.20 0.81
C GLY A 112 1.84 -13.26 -0.01
N GLU A 113 2.63 -13.83 -0.91
CA GLU A 113 3.66 -13.10 -1.67
C GLU A 113 3.37 -13.12 -3.16
N CYS A 114 3.70 -12.01 -3.83
CA CYS A 114 3.55 -11.89 -5.28
C CYS A 114 4.84 -12.24 -6.00
N MET A 115 4.73 -13.12 -7.00
CA MET A 115 5.86 -13.59 -7.81
C MET A 115 5.53 -13.58 -9.30
N GLN A 116 6.57 -13.50 -10.14
CA GLN A 116 6.42 -13.43 -11.59
C GLN A 116 6.03 -14.79 -12.19
N SER A 117 6.53 -15.87 -11.61
CA SER A 117 6.20 -17.26 -11.92
C SER A 117 6.02 -18.04 -10.63
N CYS A 118 5.19 -19.09 -10.65
CA CYS A 118 5.15 -20.01 -9.51
C CYS A 118 6.49 -20.70 -9.38
N ASP A 119 7.04 -20.69 -8.17
CA ASP A 119 8.27 -21.41 -7.86
C ASP A 119 8.07 -22.92 -8.03
N ARG A 120 9.18 -23.63 -8.17
CA ARG A 120 9.20 -25.09 -8.24
C ARG A 120 8.43 -25.70 -7.04
N GLY A 121 7.58 -26.68 -7.32
CA GLY A 121 6.64 -27.26 -6.36
C GLY A 121 5.28 -26.57 -6.32
N PHE A 122 5.06 -25.56 -7.18
CA PHE A 122 3.77 -24.90 -7.35
C PHE A 122 3.43 -24.71 -8.83
N PHE A 123 2.14 -24.72 -9.15
CA PHE A 123 1.62 -24.46 -10.50
C PHE A 123 0.48 -23.43 -10.45
N ARG A 124 0.15 -22.85 -11.61
CA ARG A 124 -1.01 -21.96 -11.76
C ARG A 124 -2.23 -22.81 -12.12
N ASP A 125 -3.30 -22.74 -11.33
CA ASP A 125 -4.52 -23.54 -11.56
C ASP A 125 -5.23 -23.20 -12.88
N ALA A 126 -5.22 -21.92 -13.26
CA ALA A 126 -5.74 -21.46 -14.54
C ALA A 126 -4.86 -20.36 -15.13
N ALA A 127 -4.96 -20.17 -16.44
CA ALA A 127 -4.20 -19.15 -17.17
C ALA A 127 -4.43 -17.71 -16.64
N ASN A 128 -5.58 -17.47 -16.01
CA ASN A 128 -5.97 -16.20 -15.40
C ASN A 128 -6.05 -16.26 -13.86
N ASP A 129 -5.71 -17.39 -13.24
CA ASP A 129 -5.64 -17.44 -11.79
C ASP A 129 -4.32 -16.81 -11.34
N MET A 130 -4.44 -15.87 -10.42
CA MET A 130 -3.31 -15.26 -9.73
C MET A 130 -2.95 -16.09 -8.50
N ARG A 131 -3.20 -17.40 -8.47
CA ARG A 131 -2.84 -18.26 -7.35
C ARG A 131 -1.87 -19.35 -7.75
N CYS A 132 -0.80 -19.49 -6.98
CA CYS A 132 0.09 -20.64 -7.04
C CYS A 132 -0.44 -21.73 -6.11
N LEU A 133 -0.89 -22.85 -6.68
CA LEU A 133 -1.29 -24.03 -5.93
C LEU A 133 -0.10 -24.98 -5.77
N GLN A 134 0.01 -25.59 -4.61
CA GLN A 134 1.06 -26.56 -4.35
C GLN A 134 0.83 -27.81 -5.21
N CYS A 135 1.90 -28.36 -5.77
CA CYS A 135 1.86 -29.66 -6.43
C CYS A 135 1.37 -30.75 -5.46
N ALA A 136 0.92 -31.89 -6.01
CA ALA A 136 0.56 -33.06 -5.21
C ALA A 136 1.73 -33.49 -4.29
N GLU A 137 1.39 -34.20 -3.22
CA GLU A 137 2.37 -34.69 -2.26
C GLU A 137 3.51 -35.45 -2.96
N PHE A 138 4.74 -35.19 -2.54
CA PHE A 138 5.98 -35.73 -3.14
C PHE A 138 6.29 -35.30 -4.59
N CYS A 139 5.52 -34.40 -5.19
CA CYS A 139 5.82 -33.83 -6.51
C CYS A 139 6.59 -32.50 -6.40
N LEU A 140 7.71 -32.40 -7.12
CA LEU A 140 8.59 -31.22 -7.18
C LEU A 140 8.31 -30.33 -8.39
N ASP A 141 7.75 -30.85 -9.47
CA ASP A 141 7.42 -30.07 -10.67
C ASP A 141 6.14 -30.59 -11.31
N CYS A 142 5.18 -29.70 -11.56
CA CYS A 142 3.85 -30.04 -12.03
C CYS A 142 3.22 -28.89 -12.82
N ASP A 143 2.25 -29.20 -13.68
CA ASP A 143 1.37 -28.20 -14.31
C ASP A 143 -0.08 -28.27 -13.81
N SER A 144 -0.39 -29.27 -12.98
CA SER A 144 -1.72 -29.60 -12.46
C SER A 144 -1.59 -30.51 -11.25
N LEU A 145 -2.68 -30.71 -10.49
CA LEU A 145 -2.70 -31.66 -9.37
C LEU A 145 -2.52 -33.13 -9.81
N GLU A 146 -2.75 -33.44 -11.08
CA GLU A 146 -2.72 -34.81 -11.61
C GLU A 146 -1.42 -35.12 -12.39
N THR A 147 -0.71 -34.10 -12.86
CA THR A 147 0.45 -34.27 -13.73
C THR A 147 1.72 -33.85 -13.01
N CYS A 148 2.55 -34.84 -12.66
CA CYS A 148 3.86 -34.62 -12.06
C CYS A 148 4.98 -34.91 -13.07
N PHE A 149 5.90 -33.97 -13.25
CA PHE A 149 7.08 -34.10 -14.11
C PHE A 149 8.33 -34.53 -13.34
N GLU A 150 8.41 -34.23 -12.04
CA GLU A 150 9.55 -34.59 -11.21
C GLU A 150 9.11 -34.90 -9.77
N CYS A 151 9.50 -36.07 -9.23
CA CYS A 151 9.18 -36.47 -7.85
C CYS A 151 10.34 -36.18 -6.88
N GLN A 152 10.04 -36.08 -5.59
CA GLN A 152 11.04 -36.05 -4.52
C GLN A 152 11.83 -37.37 -4.50
N ALA A 153 13.15 -37.29 -4.29
CA ALA A 153 14.04 -38.45 -4.33
C ALA A 153 13.70 -39.54 -3.30
N ASP A 154 13.09 -39.14 -2.18
CA ASP A 154 12.71 -40.03 -1.07
C ASP A 154 11.22 -40.41 -1.10
N ALA A 155 10.51 -40.15 -2.20
CA ALA A 155 9.10 -40.50 -2.34
C ALA A 155 8.92 -42.03 -2.38
N THR A 156 8.57 -42.63 -1.25
CA THR A 156 8.13 -44.02 -1.17
C THR A 156 6.60 -44.06 -1.13
N LEU A 157 6.00 -44.85 -2.02
CA LEU A 157 4.57 -45.20 -2.01
C LEU A 157 4.10 -45.74 -0.66
#